data_AF-C7QGT4-F1
#
_entry.id   AF-C7QGT4-F1
#
_cell.length_a   1.000
_cell.length_b   1.000
_cell.length_c   1.000
_cell.angle_alpha   90.00
_cell.angle_beta   90.00
_cell.angle_gamma   90.00
#
_symmetry.space_group_name_H-M   'P 1'
#
loop_
_entity.id
_entity.type
_entity.pdbx_description
1 polymer ?
#
loop_
_entity_poly.entity_id
_entity_poly.type
_entity_poly.pdbx_seq_one_letter_code
_entity_poly.pdbx_strand_id
1 'polypeptide(L)'
;MTSPSPAPEATDALTTAEELLAAEDIAGLVRHLRTQGETLPLLDYVRVLRDAARGMGFDAMVVAGDRVLEAGDDRAEQAVGLYEFGYECVEHGIAFLAIRALREAAEREPGVIQIRTELAAACERSWEHREAMAALRGFEGELPWLARYQLAFNALLAGDVPTAEEEFAALPELEAQEREDLAPLREKVRAMLVRAAEVAVSDGALGPKDLRGWHYALTGGVLLTVSPYGYDAGMTGRWAMVGDSYGAAAEVLRRLGVLLAAKGLTPETVSLLPDRDSRIMGLAAAQYFGLPAVPFAAEREDTLVVAYDLNEAEPEVLAALRNRVPGQILFERATDWTDPPLAAADAVGFLRQAVREPWGAGFRIVDGEVVDTEPDARPVEEIAAELAATEPEADEGDGQTPADPDAVLEAFLAAVEGTWLTARREYVGSPGPVPSSRFL
;
A
#
# COMPACT_ATOMS: atom_id res chain seq x y z
N MET A 1 -21.58 -43.15 -10.75
CA MET A 1 -20.57 -42.10 -10.94
C MET A 1 -19.94 -41.88 -9.58
N THR A 2 -18.76 -42.44 -9.38
CA THR A 2 -17.96 -42.30 -8.15
C THR A 2 -17.29 -40.93 -8.16
N SER A 3 -17.61 -40.10 -7.17
CA SER A 3 -16.89 -38.85 -6.91
C SER A 3 -15.39 -39.16 -6.77
N PRO A 4 -14.50 -38.32 -7.33
CA PRO A 4 -13.06 -38.52 -7.17
C PRO A 4 -12.70 -38.36 -5.69
N SER A 5 -11.95 -39.32 -5.16
CA SER A 5 -11.36 -39.22 -3.82
C SER A 5 -10.42 -38.00 -3.79
N PRO A 6 -10.50 -37.12 -2.77
CA PRO A 6 -9.62 -35.97 -2.68
C PRO A 6 -8.15 -36.41 -2.58
N ALA A 7 -7.25 -35.63 -3.18
CA ALA A 7 -5.81 -35.86 -3.13
C ALA A 7 -5.30 -35.86 -1.66
N PRO A 8 -4.24 -36.62 -1.33
CA PRO A 8 -3.76 -36.78 0.05
C PRO A 8 -3.40 -35.46 0.75
N GLU A 9 -2.99 -34.42 0.02
CA GLU A 9 -2.68 -33.09 0.57
C GLU A 9 -3.94 -32.31 1.03
N ALA A 10 -5.08 -32.49 0.37
CA ALA A 10 -6.32 -31.78 0.74
C ALA A 10 -6.96 -32.32 2.03
N THR A 11 -6.81 -33.62 2.29
CA THR A 11 -7.29 -34.26 3.53
C THR A 11 -6.53 -33.77 4.77
N ASP A 12 -5.22 -33.51 4.62
CA ASP A 12 -4.37 -32.97 5.68
C ASP A 12 -4.77 -31.52 6.02
N ALA A 13 -4.96 -30.68 5.00
CA ALA A 13 -5.36 -29.29 5.17
C ALA A 13 -6.71 -29.12 5.90
N LEU A 14 -7.72 -29.94 5.59
CA LEU A 14 -9.02 -29.87 6.27
C LEU A 14 -8.91 -30.28 7.74
N THR A 15 -8.17 -31.35 8.01
CA THR A 15 -7.95 -31.86 9.37
C THR A 15 -7.27 -30.80 10.23
N THR A 16 -6.21 -30.16 9.74
CA THR A 16 -5.55 -29.05 10.46
C THR A 16 -6.50 -27.87 10.72
N ALA A 17 -7.35 -27.53 9.75
CA ALA A 17 -8.31 -26.43 9.92
C ALA A 17 -9.34 -26.75 11.03
N GLU A 18 -9.84 -27.98 11.07
CA GLU A 18 -10.78 -28.45 12.09
C GLU A 18 -10.11 -28.52 13.49
N GLU A 19 -8.84 -28.92 13.57
CA GLU A 19 -8.06 -28.92 14.81
C GLU A 19 -7.84 -27.50 15.36
N LEU A 20 -7.47 -26.54 14.49
CA LEU A 20 -7.30 -25.14 14.87
C LEU A 20 -8.62 -24.54 15.37
N LEU A 21 -9.73 -24.84 14.69
CA LEU A 21 -11.07 -24.40 15.11
C LEU A 21 -11.46 -25.02 16.46
N ALA A 22 -11.22 -26.31 16.67
CA ALA A 22 -11.51 -26.99 17.93
C ALA A 22 -10.66 -26.47 19.10
N ALA A 23 -9.46 -25.97 18.81
CA ALA A 23 -8.59 -25.30 19.77
C ALA A 23 -8.94 -23.82 20.00
N GLU A 24 -9.97 -23.30 19.32
CA GLU A 24 -10.36 -21.87 19.32
C GLU A 24 -9.23 -20.93 18.82
N ASP A 25 -8.24 -21.46 18.09
CA ASP A 25 -7.16 -20.68 17.48
C ASP A 25 -7.59 -20.10 16.12
N ILE A 26 -8.46 -19.10 16.18
CA ILE A 26 -9.00 -18.43 14.99
C ILE A 26 -7.87 -17.76 14.17
N ALA A 27 -6.88 -17.16 14.84
CA ALA A 27 -5.75 -16.53 14.15
C ALA A 27 -4.92 -17.56 13.39
N GLY A 28 -4.65 -18.71 14.00
CA GLY A 28 -4.03 -19.86 13.35
C GLY A 28 -4.85 -20.38 12.17
N LEU A 29 -6.17 -20.52 12.35
CA LEU A 29 -7.08 -20.95 11.29
C LEU A 29 -7.05 -20.01 10.09
N VAL A 30 -7.17 -18.70 10.30
CA VAL A 30 -7.13 -17.69 9.23
C VAL A 30 -5.79 -17.73 8.48
N ARG A 31 -4.67 -17.90 9.20
CA ARG A 31 -3.33 -18.04 8.59
C ARG A 31 -3.21 -19.32 7.77
N HIS A 32 -3.71 -20.43 8.28
CA HIS A 32 -3.75 -21.71 7.57
C HIS A 32 -4.57 -21.61 6.29
N LEU A 33 -5.81 -21.10 6.38
CA LEU A 33 -6.70 -20.93 5.23
C LEU A 33 -6.16 -19.93 4.19
N ARG A 34 -5.38 -18.92 4.59
CA ARG A 34 -4.68 -18.06 3.63
C ARG A 34 -3.73 -18.83 2.72
N THR A 35 -3.07 -19.85 3.25
CA THR A 35 -2.02 -20.59 2.52
C THR A 35 -2.54 -21.85 1.86
N GLN A 36 -3.51 -22.53 2.48
CA GLN A 36 -4.02 -23.83 2.04
C GLN A 36 -5.49 -23.79 1.61
N GLY A 37 -6.19 -22.67 1.78
CA GLY A 37 -7.63 -22.59 1.58
C GLY A 37 -8.09 -22.97 0.16
N GLU A 38 -7.28 -22.70 -0.87
CA GLU A 38 -7.55 -23.07 -2.26
C GLU A 38 -7.52 -24.60 -2.51
N THR A 39 -6.85 -25.38 -1.65
CA THR A 39 -6.76 -26.85 -1.81
C THR A 39 -7.98 -27.58 -1.25
N LEU A 40 -8.75 -26.94 -0.37
CA LEU A 40 -9.96 -27.52 0.24
C LEU A 40 -11.11 -27.60 -0.78
N PRO A 41 -12.08 -28.51 -0.65
CA PRO A 41 -13.36 -28.37 -1.33
C PRO A 41 -14.11 -27.12 -0.85
N LEU A 42 -14.76 -26.38 -1.75
CA LEU A 42 -15.39 -25.09 -1.43
C LEU A 42 -16.44 -25.18 -0.30
N LEU A 43 -17.24 -26.25 -0.28
CA LEU A 43 -18.25 -26.42 0.77
C LEU A 43 -17.61 -26.71 2.14
N ASP A 44 -16.49 -27.43 2.18
CA ASP A 44 -15.75 -27.66 3.43
C ASP A 44 -15.10 -26.36 3.92
N TYR A 45 -14.56 -25.56 3.00
CA TYR A 45 -14.02 -24.24 3.27
C TYR A 45 -15.08 -23.30 3.90
N VAL A 46 -16.26 -23.21 3.28
CA VAL A 46 -17.38 -22.41 3.80
C VAL A 46 -17.85 -22.94 5.15
N ARG A 47 -17.93 -24.27 5.33
CA ARG A 47 -18.31 -24.89 6.60
C ARG A 47 -17.39 -24.46 7.74
N VAL A 48 -16.07 -24.58 7.55
CA VAL A 48 -15.07 -24.24 8.56
C VAL A 48 -15.16 -22.77 8.95
N LEU A 49 -15.26 -21.86 7.97
CA LEU A 49 -15.36 -20.43 8.24
C LEU A 49 -16.68 -20.03 8.89
N ARG A 50 -17.80 -20.64 8.48
CA ARG A 50 -19.09 -20.45 9.15
C ARG A 50 -19.03 -20.88 10.62
N ASP A 51 -18.36 -21.99 10.91
CA ASP A 51 -18.24 -22.48 12.29
C ASP A 51 -17.31 -21.60 13.13
N ALA A 52 -16.23 -21.06 12.54
CA ALA A 52 -15.42 -20.01 13.15
C ALA A 52 -16.24 -18.74 13.45
N ALA A 53 -17.01 -18.27 12.46
CA ALA A 53 -17.90 -17.12 12.59
C ALA A 53 -18.91 -17.28 13.73
N ARG A 54 -19.46 -18.49 13.92
CA ARG A 54 -20.35 -18.80 15.05
C ARG A 54 -19.65 -18.64 16.39
N GLY A 55 -18.40 -19.09 16.50
CA GLY A 55 -17.59 -18.89 17.72
C GLY A 55 -17.30 -17.42 18.02
N MET A 56 -17.24 -16.57 16.99
CA MET A 56 -16.98 -15.14 17.10
C MET A 56 -18.25 -14.27 17.23
N GLY A 57 -19.44 -14.84 17.03
CA GLY A 57 -20.71 -14.10 17.05
C GLY A 57 -20.99 -13.29 15.78
N PHE A 58 -20.44 -13.71 14.63
CA PHE A 58 -20.69 -13.08 13.33
C PHE A 58 -21.92 -13.69 12.65
N ASP A 59 -23.10 -13.37 13.20
CA ASP A 59 -24.38 -14.02 12.84
C ASP A 59 -24.71 -13.92 11.35
N ALA A 60 -24.41 -12.79 10.69
CA ALA A 60 -24.68 -12.60 9.26
C ALA A 60 -23.85 -13.56 8.39
N MET A 61 -22.55 -13.72 8.70
CA MET A 61 -21.69 -14.71 8.05
C MET A 61 -22.16 -16.14 8.29
N VAL A 62 -22.67 -16.45 9.50
CA VAL A 62 -23.24 -17.77 9.81
C VAL A 62 -24.43 -18.05 8.91
N VAL A 63 -25.37 -17.10 8.81
CA VAL A 63 -26.57 -17.22 7.95
C VAL A 63 -26.18 -17.41 6.49
N ALA A 64 -25.23 -16.62 5.99
CA ALA A 64 -24.76 -16.74 4.61
C ALA A 64 -24.09 -18.10 4.35
N GLY A 65 -23.26 -18.58 5.29
CA GLY A 65 -22.64 -19.90 5.19
C GLY A 65 -23.64 -21.05 5.24
N ASP A 66 -24.66 -20.98 6.10
CA ASP A 66 -25.74 -21.96 6.14
C ASP A 66 -26.52 -21.98 4.81
N ARG A 67 -26.81 -20.81 4.23
CA ARG A 67 -27.45 -20.69 2.92
C ARG A 67 -26.67 -21.39 1.81
N VAL A 68 -25.34 -21.23 1.77
CA VAL A 68 -24.48 -21.94 0.80
C VAL A 68 -24.60 -23.46 0.93
N LEU A 69 -24.63 -23.95 2.17
CA LEU A 69 -24.66 -25.38 2.48
C LEU A 69 -26.05 -26.00 2.25
N GLU A 70 -27.11 -25.21 2.40
CA GLU A 70 -28.50 -25.63 2.20
C GLU A 70 -28.99 -25.53 0.75
N ALA A 71 -28.33 -24.72 -0.09
CA ALA A 71 -28.71 -24.50 -1.49
C ALA A 71 -28.73 -25.78 -2.36
N GLY A 72 -27.98 -26.82 -1.97
CA GLY A 72 -27.90 -28.08 -2.71
C GLY A 72 -27.42 -27.87 -4.15
N ASP A 73 -28.22 -28.33 -5.12
CA ASP A 73 -27.93 -28.21 -6.56
C ASP A 73 -28.57 -26.96 -7.22
N ASP A 74 -29.26 -26.10 -6.46
CA ASP A 74 -29.82 -24.85 -6.99
C ASP A 74 -28.69 -23.84 -7.24
N ARG A 75 -28.31 -23.71 -8.51
CA ARG A 75 -27.22 -22.84 -8.96
C ARG A 75 -27.42 -21.38 -8.56
N ALA A 76 -28.64 -20.86 -8.66
CA ALA A 76 -28.92 -19.45 -8.40
C ALA A 76 -28.87 -19.18 -6.89
N GLU A 77 -29.50 -20.04 -6.10
CA GLU A 77 -29.47 -19.92 -4.64
C GLU A 77 -28.05 -20.07 -4.08
N GLN A 78 -27.27 -20.98 -4.66
CA GLN A 78 -25.86 -21.15 -4.29
C GLN A 78 -25.03 -19.92 -4.64
N ALA A 79 -25.27 -19.28 -5.80
CA ALA A 79 -24.57 -18.04 -6.17
C ALA A 79 -24.88 -16.89 -5.19
N VAL A 80 -26.15 -16.76 -4.77
CA VAL A 80 -26.54 -15.75 -3.78
C VAL A 80 -25.89 -16.02 -2.42
N GLY A 81 -25.95 -17.26 -1.93
CA GLY A 81 -25.30 -17.62 -0.66
C GLY A 81 -23.78 -17.37 -0.69
N LEU A 82 -23.11 -17.71 -1.79
CA LEU A 82 -21.67 -17.49 -1.95
C LEU A 82 -21.31 -16.00 -2.03
N TYR A 83 -22.15 -15.21 -2.68
CA TYR A 83 -22.03 -13.74 -2.69
C TYR A 83 -22.17 -13.15 -1.29
N GLU A 84 -23.24 -13.49 -0.57
CA GLU A 84 -23.48 -13.01 0.79
C GLU A 84 -22.34 -13.44 1.73
N PHE A 85 -21.87 -14.68 1.60
CA PHE A 85 -20.76 -15.19 2.39
C PHE A 85 -19.45 -14.43 2.10
N GLY A 86 -19.16 -14.18 0.83
CA GLY A 86 -18.00 -13.39 0.42
C GLY A 86 -18.08 -11.94 0.89
N TYR A 87 -19.25 -11.31 0.79
CA TYR A 87 -19.49 -9.95 1.28
C TYR A 87 -19.19 -9.85 2.79
N GLU A 88 -19.68 -10.79 3.60
CA GLU A 88 -19.39 -10.82 5.03
C GLU A 88 -17.90 -11.05 5.32
N CYS A 89 -17.18 -11.83 4.51
CA CYS A 89 -15.72 -11.94 4.63
C CYS A 89 -15.02 -10.59 4.40
N VAL A 90 -15.49 -9.77 3.46
CA VAL A 90 -14.94 -8.44 3.20
C VAL A 90 -15.21 -7.50 4.36
N GLU A 91 -16.45 -7.46 4.87
CA GLU A 91 -16.85 -6.61 6.00
C GLU A 91 -16.05 -6.91 7.28
N HIS A 92 -15.67 -8.16 7.49
CA HIS A 92 -14.85 -8.58 8.64
C HIS A 92 -13.32 -8.51 8.40
N GLY A 93 -12.87 -7.86 7.33
CA GLY A 93 -11.44 -7.62 7.09
C GLY A 93 -10.64 -8.85 6.63
N ILE A 94 -11.33 -9.90 6.21
CA ILE A 94 -10.74 -11.14 5.67
C ILE A 94 -11.03 -11.29 4.18
N ALA A 95 -10.96 -10.19 3.42
CA ALA A 95 -11.28 -10.12 1.99
C ALA A 95 -10.58 -11.19 1.13
N PHE A 96 -9.34 -11.57 1.47
CA PHE A 96 -8.62 -12.64 0.76
C PHE A 96 -9.32 -14.01 0.86
N LEU A 97 -10.11 -14.25 1.93
CA LEU A 97 -10.95 -15.45 2.08
C LEU A 97 -12.26 -15.35 1.25
N ALA A 98 -12.70 -14.13 0.92
CA ALA A 98 -13.89 -13.93 0.10
C ALA A 98 -13.68 -14.32 -1.37
N ILE A 99 -12.46 -14.11 -1.89
CA ILE A 99 -12.12 -14.22 -3.32
C ILE A 99 -12.62 -15.53 -3.93
N ARG A 100 -12.37 -16.66 -3.25
CA ARG A 100 -12.75 -17.97 -3.76
C ARG A 100 -14.26 -18.15 -3.89
N ALA A 101 -15.03 -17.79 -2.86
CA ALA A 101 -16.48 -17.88 -2.86
C ALA A 101 -17.10 -16.95 -3.92
N LEU A 102 -16.59 -15.72 -4.01
CA LEU A 102 -17.03 -14.72 -4.99
C LEU A 102 -16.69 -15.12 -6.43
N ARG A 103 -15.55 -15.79 -6.66
CA ARG A 103 -15.17 -16.34 -7.97
C ARG A 103 -16.16 -17.42 -8.41
N GLU A 104 -16.48 -18.38 -7.54
CA GLU A 104 -17.49 -19.41 -7.83
C GLU A 104 -18.87 -18.79 -8.09
N ALA A 105 -19.27 -17.78 -7.29
CA ALA A 105 -20.52 -17.05 -7.51
C ALA A 105 -20.55 -16.35 -8.88
N ALA A 106 -19.44 -15.71 -9.29
CA ALA A 106 -19.33 -15.04 -10.57
C ALA A 106 -19.32 -16.00 -11.77
N GLU A 107 -18.79 -17.21 -11.60
CA GLU A 107 -18.89 -18.28 -12.60
C GLU A 107 -20.31 -18.82 -12.71
N ARG A 108 -21.06 -18.81 -11.60
CA ARG A 108 -22.46 -19.24 -11.57
C ARG A 108 -23.38 -18.28 -12.29
N GLU A 109 -23.23 -17.00 -11.96
CA GLU A 109 -24.06 -15.90 -12.41
C GLU A 109 -23.20 -14.79 -13.07
N PRO A 110 -22.67 -15.04 -14.28
CA PRO A 110 -21.69 -14.14 -14.92
C PRO A 110 -22.26 -12.76 -15.26
N GLY A 111 -23.58 -12.65 -15.41
CA GLY A 111 -24.32 -11.42 -15.72
C GLY A 111 -24.77 -10.61 -14.50
N VAL A 112 -24.37 -10.96 -13.28
CA VAL A 112 -24.70 -10.19 -12.08
C VAL A 112 -23.53 -9.29 -11.70
N ILE A 113 -23.67 -7.98 -12.00
CA ILE A 113 -22.58 -7.01 -11.80
C ILE A 113 -22.14 -6.89 -10.34
N GLN A 114 -23.07 -7.02 -9.39
CA GLN A 114 -22.78 -6.90 -7.96
C GLN A 114 -21.76 -7.94 -7.50
N ILE A 115 -21.86 -9.18 -7.98
CA ILE A 115 -20.91 -10.26 -7.66
C ILE A 115 -19.53 -9.94 -8.24
N ARG A 116 -19.50 -9.41 -9.46
CA ARG A 116 -18.26 -9.04 -10.17
C ARG A 116 -17.53 -7.88 -9.51
N THR A 117 -18.25 -6.85 -9.09
CA THR A 117 -17.69 -5.70 -8.37
C THR A 117 -17.19 -6.09 -6.98
N GLU A 118 -17.92 -6.97 -6.28
CA GLU A 118 -17.48 -7.45 -4.96
C GLU A 118 -16.23 -8.33 -5.08
N LEU A 119 -16.18 -9.23 -6.08
CA LEU A 119 -14.97 -10.01 -6.38
C LEU A 119 -13.77 -9.09 -6.69
N ALA A 120 -13.99 -8.05 -7.51
CA ALA A 120 -12.94 -7.09 -7.83
C ALA A 120 -12.46 -6.32 -6.58
N ALA A 121 -13.37 -5.90 -5.71
CA ALA A 121 -13.02 -5.24 -4.45
C ALA A 121 -12.24 -6.17 -3.49
N ALA A 122 -12.61 -7.45 -3.41
CA ALA A 122 -11.90 -8.44 -2.60
C ALA A 122 -10.46 -8.70 -3.11
N CYS A 123 -10.30 -8.83 -4.44
CA CYS A 123 -8.99 -8.93 -5.08
C CYS A 123 -8.15 -7.65 -4.85
N GLU A 124 -8.74 -6.47 -5.00
CA GLU A 124 -8.06 -5.18 -4.79
C GLU A 124 -7.52 -5.04 -3.36
N ARG A 125 -8.32 -5.39 -2.34
CA ARG A 125 -7.90 -5.42 -0.93
C ARG A 125 -6.78 -6.43 -0.64
N SER A 126 -6.60 -7.40 -1.52
CA SER A 126 -5.54 -8.41 -1.45
C SER A 126 -4.36 -8.08 -2.37
N TRP A 127 -4.38 -6.91 -3.01
CA TRP A 127 -3.42 -6.44 -4.01
C TRP A 127 -3.32 -7.32 -5.27
N GLU A 128 -4.33 -8.15 -5.52
CA GLU A 128 -4.49 -9.00 -6.70
C GLU A 128 -5.12 -8.20 -7.87
N HIS A 129 -4.44 -7.13 -8.29
CA HIS A 129 -5.02 -6.16 -9.22
C HIS A 129 -5.33 -6.74 -10.61
N ARG A 130 -4.57 -7.75 -11.07
CA ARG A 130 -4.85 -8.43 -12.36
C ARG A 130 -6.12 -9.26 -12.27
N GLU A 131 -6.32 -9.92 -11.15
CA GLU A 131 -7.50 -10.72 -10.85
C GLU A 131 -8.73 -9.82 -10.69
N ALA A 132 -8.57 -8.65 -10.06
CA ALA A 132 -9.62 -7.63 -9.99
C ALA A 132 -10.05 -7.15 -11.39
N MET A 133 -9.11 -6.89 -12.29
CA MET A 133 -9.43 -6.56 -13.68
C MET A 133 -10.15 -7.71 -14.40
N ALA A 134 -9.66 -8.94 -14.23
CA ALA A 134 -10.23 -10.12 -14.87
C ALA A 134 -11.67 -10.36 -14.40
N ALA A 135 -11.95 -10.10 -13.12
CA ALA A 135 -13.30 -10.16 -12.56
C ALA A 135 -14.24 -9.22 -13.31
N LEU A 136 -13.88 -7.94 -13.48
CA LEU A 136 -14.72 -6.93 -14.14
C LEU A 136 -14.86 -7.15 -15.65
N ARG A 137 -13.76 -7.51 -16.33
CA ARG A 137 -13.78 -7.84 -17.78
C ARG A 137 -14.62 -9.08 -18.11
N GLY A 138 -14.87 -9.95 -17.13
CA GLY A 138 -15.73 -11.11 -17.28
C GLY A 138 -17.23 -10.79 -17.30
N PHE A 139 -17.64 -9.54 -17.10
CA PHE A 139 -19.05 -9.14 -17.15
C PHE A 139 -19.58 -9.04 -18.59
N GLU A 140 -20.72 -9.66 -18.87
CA GLU A 140 -21.30 -9.75 -20.23
C GLU A 140 -22.10 -8.50 -20.66
N GLY A 141 -22.12 -7.45 -19.83
CA GLY A 141 -22.89 -6.23 -20.07
C GLY A 141 -22.06 -4.95 -20.05
N GLU A 142 -22.75 -3.81 -20.09
CA GLU A 142 -22.11 -2.50 -19.95
C GLU A 142 -21.76 -2.24 -18.48
N LEU A 143 -20.48 -1.97 -18.20
CA LEU A 143 -20.03 -1.66 -16.86
C LEU A 143 -20.62 -0.32 -16.38
N PRO A 144 -21.29 -0.30 -15.20
CA PRO A 144 -21.62 0.95 -14.52
C PRO A 144 -20.38 1.80 -14.26
N TRP A 145 -20.57 3.10 -14.05
CA TRP A 145 -19.46 4.06 -13.91
C TRP A 145 -18.41 3.62 -12.88
N LEU A 146 -18.83 3.23 -11.67
CA LEU A 146 -17.92 2.80 -10.61
C LEU A 146 -17.13 1.53 -10.98
N ALA A 147 -17.76 0.57 -11.65
CA ALA A 147 -17.10 -0.66 -12.09
C ALA A 147 -16.07 -0.37 -13.20
N ARG A 148 -16.38 0.54 -14.14
CA ARG A 148 -15.42 0.96 -15.17
C ARG A 148 -14.26 1.77 -14.57
N TYR A 149 -14.54 2.65 -13.61
CA TYR A 149 -13.52 3.35 -12.84
C TYR A 149 -12.59 2.37 -12.12
N GLN A 150 -13.16 1.38 -11.44
CA GLN A 150 -12.40 0.35 -10.73
C GLN A 150 -11.53 -0.47 -11.69
N LEU A 151 -12.02 -0.77 -12.89
CA LEU A 151 -11.25 -1.43 -13.93
C LEU A 151 -10.05 -0.58 -14.38
N ALA A 152 -10.25 0.72 -14.66
CA ALA A 152 -9.15 1.63 -15.03
C ALA A 152 -8.12 1.76 -13.89
N PHE A 153 -8.57 1.88 -12.65
CA PHE A 153 -7.72 1.98 -11.47
C PHE A 153 -6.88 0.72 -11.25
N ASN A 154 -7.51 -0.46 -11.28
CA ASN A 154 -6.81 -1.74 -11.12
C ASN A 154 -5.89 -2.06 -12.31
N ALA A 155 -6.25 -1.63 -13.53
CA ALA A 155 -5.36 -1.72 -14.68
C ALA A 155 -4.04 -0.98 -14.46
N LEU A 156 -4.12 0.23 -13.92
CA LEU A 156 -2.93 1.02 -13.61
C LEU A 156 -2.11 0.37 -12.49
N LEU A 157 -2.76 -0.09 -11.41
CA LEU A 157 -2.08 -0.78 -10.30
C LEU A 157 -1.51 -2.16 -10.69
N ALA A 158 -2.02 -2.79 -11.75
CA ALA A 158 -1.49 -4.01 -12.34
C ALA A 158 -0.35 -3.78 -13.34
N GLY A 159 -0.06 -2.52 -13.68
CA GLY A 159 0.97 -2.12 -14.63
C GLY A 159 0.51 -2.08 -16.09
N ASP A 160 -0.79 -2.24 -16.35
CA ASP A 160 -1.40 -2.21 -17.69
C ASP A 160 -1.89 -0.80 -18.02
N VAL A 161 -0.93 0.10 -18.27
CA VAL A 161 -1.20 1.51 -18.61
C VAL A 161 -2.11 1.64 -19.85
N PRO A 162 -1.91 0.90 -20.96
CA PRO A 162 -2.77 1.02 -22.13
C PRO A 162 -4.25 0.70 -21.82
N THR A 163 -4.52 -0.36 -21.06
CA THR A 163 -5.88 -0.66 -20.62
C THR A 163 -6.44 0.45 -19.73
N ALA A 164 -5.63 0.96 -18.79
CA ALA A 164 -6.06 2.01 -17.88
C ALA A 164 -6.48 3.28 -18.64
N GLU A 165 -5.72 3.67 -19.67
CA GLU A 165 -6.04 4.80 -20.54
C GLU A 165 -7.32 4.56 -21.35
N GLU A 166 -7.47 3.38 -21.94
CA GLU A 166 -8.67 3.00 -22.71
C GLU A 166 -9.94 3.10 -21.84
N GLU A 167 -9.91 2.49 -20.67
CA GLU A 167 -11.08 2.44 -19.78
C GLU A 167 -11.37 3.79 -19.13
N PHE A 168 -10.33 4.57 -18.81
CA PHE A 168 -10.48 5.93 -18.34
C PHE A 168 -11.11 6.85 -19.40
N ALA A 169 -10.67 6.73 -20.67
CA ALA A 169 -11.23 7.49 -21.78
C ALA A 169 -12.68 7.08 -22.08
N ALA A 170 -13.04 5.83 -21.79
CA ALA A 170 -14.41 5.30 -21.93
C ALA A 170 -15.32 5.61 -20.73
N LEU A 171 -14.83 6.28 -19.67
CA LEU A 171 -15.67 6.65 -18.53
C LEU A 171 -16.81 7.58 -18.98
N PRO A 172 -18.08 7.23 -18.71
CA PRO A 172 -19.20 8.11 -18.97
C PRO A 172 -19.04 9.47 -18.29
N GLU A 173 -19.67 10.49 -18.87
CA GLU A 173 -19.82 11.79 -18.21
C GLU A 173 -20.63 11.63 -16.93
N LEU A 174 -20.18 12.29 -15.86
CA LEU A 174 -20.87 12.26 -14.57
C LEU A 174 -22.12 13.13 -14.61
N GLU A 175 -23.25 12.58 -14.14
CA GLU A 175 -24.47 13.34 -13.93
C GLU A 175 -24.27 14.35 -12.79
N ALA A 176 -25.12 15.39 -12.75
CA ALA A 176 -24.96 16.50 -11.80
C ALA A 176 -24.97 16.04 -10.34
N GLN A 177 -25.83 15.06 -10.00
CA GLN A 177 -25.93 14.51 -8.65
C GLN A 177 -24.77 13.59 -8.24
N GLU A 178 -24.03 13.03 -9.20
CA GLU A 178 -22.91 12.11 -8.93
C GLU A 178 -21.57 12.84 -8.84
N ARG A 179 -21.50 14.07 -9.36
CA ARG A 179 -20.26 14.82 -9.53
C ARG A 179 -19.54 15.10 -8.22
N GLU A 180 -20.29 15.33 -7.13
CA GLU A 180 -19.69 15.63 -5.82
C GLU A 180 -18.88 14.43 -5.30
N ASP A 181 -19.44 13.22 -5.42
CA ASP A 181 -18.85 12.00 -4.86
C ASP A 181 -17.82 11.36 -5.80
N LEU A 182 -18.06 11.40 -7.12
CA LEU A 182 -17.30 10.62 -8.10
C LEU A 182 -16.23 11.42 -8.85
N ALA A 183 -16.33 12.76 -8.89
CA ALA A 183 -15.29 13.58 -9.54
C ALA A 183 -13.91 13.43 -8.90
N PRO A 184 -13.75 13.33 -7.55
CA PRO A 184 -12.45 13.08 -6.94
C PRO A 184 -11.82 11.75 -7.36
N LEU A 185 -12.64 10.70 -7.56
CA LEU A 185 -12.18 9.41 -8.05
C LEU A 185 -11.66 9.53 -9.49
N ARG A 186 -12.43 10.17 -10.37
CA ARG A 186 -12.00 10.43 -11.76
C ARG A 186 -10.69 11.22 -11.80
N GLU A 187 -10.60 12.26 -10.97
CA GLU A 187 -9.42 13.12 -10.87
C GLU A 187 -8.17 12.35 -10.39
N LYS A 188 -8.35 11.43 -9.43
CA LYS A 188 -7.28 10.57 -8.94
C LYS A 188 -6.64 9.74 -10.06
N VAL A 189 -7.44 8.99 -10.83
CA VAL A 189 -6.93 8.17 -11.94
C VAL A 189 -6.34 9.05 -13.04
N ARG A 190 -6.97 10.20 -13.34
CA ARG A 190 -6.43 11.17 -14.30
C ARG A 190 -5.03 11.63 -13.92
N ALA A 191 -4.83 12.03 -12.67
CA ALA A 191 -3.54 12.47 -12.17
C ALA A 191 -2.48 11.35 -12.24
N MET A 192 -2.88 10.11 -11.92
CA MET A 192 -1.97 8.96 -12.03
C MET A 192 -1.56 8.67 -13.47
N LEU A 193 -2.50 8.71 -14.43
CA LEU A 193 -2.21 8.52 -15.86
C LEU A 193 -1.33 9.61 -16.43
N VAL A 194 -1.57 10.87 -16.06
CA VAL A 194 -0.74 12.01 -16.49
C VAL A 194 0.71 11.84 -16.01
N ARG A 195 0.92 11.43 -14.75
CA ARG A 195 2.25 11.15 -14.22
C ARG A 195 2.89 9.91 -14.86
N ALA A 196 2.11 8.86 -15.13
CA ALA A 196 2.59 7.67 -15.79
C ALA A 196 3.12 7.96 -17.21
N ALA A 197 2.40 8.80 -17.97
CA ALA A 197 2.83 9.24 -19.28
C ALA A 197 4.12 10.08 -19.22
N GLU A 198 4.25 10.98 -18.24
CA GLU A 198 5.45 11.82 -18.09
C GLU A 198 6.70 10.98 -17.78
N VAL A 199 6.60 10.03 -16.84
CA VAL A 199 7.73 9.12 -16.52
C VAL A 199 8.11 8.26 -17.72
N ALA A 200 7.12 7.71 -18.45
CA ALA A 200 7.37 6.86 -19.60
C ALA A 200 8.14 7.56 -20.74
N VAL A 201 7.98 8.89 -20.89
CA VAL A 201 8.73 9.68 -21.89
C VAL A 201 10.22 9.76 -21.56
N SER A 202 10.58 9.75 -20.28
CA SER A 202 11.98 9.84 -19.84
C SER A 202 12.76 8.53 -20.02
N ASP A 203 12.17 7.41 -19.62
CA ASP A 203 12.87 6.11 -19.54
C ASP A 203 12.44 5.12 -20.63
N GLY A 204 11.56 5.54 -21.55
CA GLY A 204 11.12 4.76 -22.71
C GLY A 204 9.99 3.76 -22.43
N ALA A 205 9.68 3.47 -21.16
CA ALA A 205 8.43 2.87 -20.65
C ALA A 205 8.48 2.72 -19.11
N LEU A 206 7.32 2.67 -18.45
CA LEU A 206 7.20 2.22 -17.06
C LEU A 206 7.37 0.70 -16.97
N GLY A 207 8.58 0.25 -16.65
CA GLY A 207 8.91 -1.17 -16.55
C GLY A 207 8.39 -1.83 -15.26
N PRO A 208 8.29 -3.18 -15.22
CA PRO A 208 7.80 -3.90 -14.05
C PRO A 208 8.74 -3.86 -12.83
N LYS A 209 9.97 -3.34 -13.00
CA LYS A 209 10.94 -3.13 -11.91
C LYS A 209 11.24 -1.65 -11.65
N ASP A 210 10.55 -0.73 -12.32
CA ASP A 210 10.77 0.71 -12.15
C ASP A 210 10.04 1.23 -10.90
N LEU A 211 10.64 0.97 -9.74
CA LEU A 211 10.04 1.33 -8.45
C LEU A 211 9.82 2.84 -8.31
N ARG A 212 10.83 3.65 -8.68
CA ARG A 212 10.77 5.11 -8.55
C ARG A 212 9.69 5.69 -9.47
N GLY A 213 9.65 5.23 -10.72
CA GLY A 213 8.63 5.65 -11.68
C GLY A 213 7.21 5.26 -11.27
N TRP A 214 7.00 4.02 -10.82
CA TRP A 214 5.68 3.57 -10.35
C TRP A 214 5.24 4.28 -9.08
N HIS A 215 6.15 4.49 -8.12
CA HIS A 215 5.83 5.27 -6.93
C HIS A 215 5.34 6.67 -7.31
N TYR A 216 6.08 7.37 -8.18
CA TYR A 216 5.67 8.69 -8.65
C TYR A 216 4.36 8.68 -9.43
N ALA A 217 4.17 7.72 -10.35
CA ALA A 217 2.94 7.61 -11.12
C ALA A 217 1.71 7.48 -10.21
N LEU A 218 1.80 6.64 -9.18
CA LEU A 218 0.68 6.35 -8.29
C LEU A 218 0.46 7.43 -7.23
N THR A 219 1.51 7.97 -6.62
CA THR A 219 1.38 8.87 -5.46
C THR A 219 1.68 10.34 -5.82
N GLY A 220 2.56 10.57 -6.79
CA GLY A 220 3.17 11.88 -7.07
C GLY A 220 4.33 12.23 -6.16
N GLY A 221 4.68 11.33 -5.23
CA GLY A 221 5.85 11.42 -4.39
C GLY A 221 7.11 11.03 -5.16
N VAL A 222 8.22 11.71 -4.89
CA VAL A 222 9.53 11.32 -5.41
C VAL A 222 10.20 10.40 -4.40
N LEU A 223 10.52 9.17 -4.81
CA LEU A 223 11.30 8.25 -4.01
C LEU A 223 12.79 8.63 -4.09
N LEU A 224 13.32 9.12 -2.97
CA LEU A 224 14.71 9.58 -2.88
C LEU A 224 15.66 8.40 -2.99
N THR A 225 15.47 7.34 -2.21
CA THR A 225 16.41 6.20 -2.17
C THR A 225 15.72 4.87 -2.47
N VAL A 226 16.35 4.09 -3.35
CA VAL A 226 16.00 2.70 -3.63
C VAL A 226 16.84 1.77 -2.77
N SER A 227 16.23 0.70 -2.21
CA SER A 227 16.93 -0.27 -1.37
C SER A 227 18.07 -0.91 -2.12
N PRO A 228 19.32 -0.88 -1.58
CA PRO A 228 20.46 -1.48 -2.24
C PRO A 228 20.55 -2.99 -1.94
N TYR A 229 19.49 -3.61 -1.41
CA TYR A 229 19.41 -5.02 -1.05
C TYR A 229 18.26 -5.75 -1.73
N GLY A 230 18.46 -7.05 -2.01
CA GLY A 230 17.38 -7.98 -2.30
C GLY A 230 16.62 -7.71 -3.60
N TYR A 231 17.20 -6.92 -4.51
CA TYR A 231 16.57 -6.55 -5.78
C TYR A 231 16.19 -7.78 -6.61
N ASP A 232 17.11 -8.74 -6.73
CA ASP A 232 16.90 -10.02 -7.43
C ASP A 232 16.22 -11.09 -6.54
N ALA A 233 16.20 -10.88 -5.23
CA ALA A 233 15.45 -11.69 -4.26
C ALA A 233 13.96 -11.32 -4.17
N GLY A 234 13.49 -10.43 -5.06
CA GLY A 234 12.09 -10.06 -5.15
C GLY A 234 11.66 -8.94 -4.21
N MET A 235 12.58 -8.13 -3.67
CA MET A 235 12.23 -6.87 -2.99
C MET A 235 12.21 -5.65 -3.92
N THR A 236 12.92 -5.75 -5.05
CA THR A 236 12.89 -4.79 -6.17
C THR A 236 12.94 -3.33 -5.71
N GLY A 237 13.88 -3.03 -4.80
CA GLY A 237 14.15 -1.67 -4.34
C GLY A 237 13.40 -1.22 -3.08
N ARG A 238 12.61 -2.09 -2.45
CA ARG A 238 11.99 -1.84 -1.15
C ARG A 238 12.75 -2.55 -0.03
N TRP A 239 12.72 -2.01 1.18
CA TRP A 239 13.19 -2.75 2.35
C TRP A 239 12.07 -3.64 2.90
N ALA A 240 12.41 -4.84 3.32
CA ALA A 240 11.52 -5.67 4.12
C ALA A 240 11.57 -5.19 5.56
N MET A 241 12.73 -5.36 6.20
CA MET A 241 13.05 -4.89 7.53
C MET A 241 14.29 -3.99 7.45
N VAL A 242 14.29 -2.86 8.14
CA VAL A 242 15.47 -1.99 8.22
C VAL A 242 15.73 -1.58 9.67
N GLY A 243 16.97 -1.72 10.12
CA GLY A 243 17.48 -0.99 11.28
C GLY A 243 18.06 0.32 10.77
N ASP A 244 17.36 1.42 11.00
CA ASP A 244 17.81 2.72 10.53
C ASP A 244 18.98 3.23 11.37
N SER A 245 19.72 4.22 10.86
CA SER A 245 20.88 4.81 11.53
C SER A 245 20.91 6.33 11.37
N TYR A 246 21.67 7.01 12.23
CA TYR A 246 21.90 8.45 12.10
C TYR A 246 22.58 8.80 10.77
N GLY A 247 23.54 7.99 10.30
CA GLY A 247 24.24 8.21 9.03
C GLY A 247 23.30 8.10 7.82
N ALA A 248 22.42 7.10 7.81
CA ALA A 248 21.43 6.92 6.76
C ALA A 248 20.35 8.02 6.79
N ALA A 249 19.98 8.50 7.98
CA ALA A 249 19.05 9.61 8.14
C ALA A 249 19.67 10.95 7.69
N ALA A 250 20.95 11.19 7.99
CA ALA A 250 21.68 12.35 7.47
C ALA A 250 21.83 12.29 5.94
N GLU A 251 22.05 11.10 5.36
CA GLU A 251 22.11 10.90 3.91
C GLU A 251 20.78 11.22 3.22
N VAL A 252 19.64 10.85 3.80
CA VAL A 252 18.36 11.22 3.18
C VAL A 252 18.08 12.72 3.26
N LEU A 253 18.51 13.40 4.32
CA LEU A 253 18.42 14.87 4.40
C LEU A 253 19.29 15.53 3.32
N ARG A 254 20.49 14.99 3.08
CA ARG A 254 21.36 15.43 1.98
C ARG A 254 20.67 15.26 0.62
N ARG A 255 20.07 14.10 0.34
CA ARG A 255 19.33 13.84 -0.91
C ARG A 255 18.05 14.66 -1.03
N LEU A 256 17.37 14.95 0.08
CA LEU A 256 16.27 15.91 0.09
C LEU A 256 16.76 17.31 -0.33
N GLY A 257 17.94 17.72 0.13
CA GLY A 257 18.61 18.93 -0.33
C GLY A 257 18.88 18.95 -1.84
N VAL A 258 19.32 17.82 -2.41
CA VAL A 258 19.47 17.66 -3.88
C VAL A 258 18.13 17.88 -4.59
N LEU A 259 17.05 17.28 -4.09
CA LEU A 259 15.72 17.45 -4.65
C LEU A 259 15.25 18.91 -4.59
N LEU A 260 15.40 19.58 -3.44
CA LEU A 260 15.01 20.99 -3.29
C LEU A 260 15.80 21.89 -4.24
N ALA A 261 17.12 21.68 -4.34
CA ALA A 261 18.00 22.44 -5.22
C ALA A 261 17.68 22.23 -6.71
N ALA A 262 17.53 20.98 -7.14
CA ALA A 262 17.20 20.62 -8.52
C ALA A 262 15.87 21.23 -8.99
N LYS A 263 14.95 21.48 -8.03
CA LYS A 263 13.62 22.04 -8.29
C LYS A 263 13.51 23.53 -7.98
N GLY A 264 14.60 24.16 -7.57
CA GLY A 264 14.64 25.59 -7.22
C GLY A 264 13.72 25.95 -6.06
N LEU A 265 13.43 25.00 -5.16
CA LEU A 265 12.54 25.21 -4.02
C LEU A 265 13.33 25.74 -2.82
N THR A 266 12.83 26.80 -2.19
CA THR A 266 13.45 27.44 -1.04
C THR A 266 12.44 27.62 0.09
N PRO A 267 12.10 26.55 0.84
CA PRO A 267 11.23 26.68 2.02
C PRO A 267 11.81 27.68 3.01
N GLU A 268 10.95 28.47 3.64
CA GLU A 268 11.35 29.46 4.64
C GLU A 268 11.39 28.87 6.06
N THR A 269 10.64 27.80 6.31
CA THR A 269 10.55 27.17 7.63
C THR A 269 10.44 25.65 7.53
N VAL A 270 10.77 24.95 8.61
CA VAL A 270 10.42 23.53 8.81
C VAL A 270 9.24 23.43 9.77
N SER A 271 8.13 22.84 9.31
CA SER A 271 6.93 22.60 10.10
C SER A 271 7.04 21.26 10.84
N LEU A 272 7.05 21.32 12.17
CA LEU A 272 7.19 20.18 13.07
C LEU A 272 5.85 19.50 13.32
N LEU A 273 5.77 18.21 13.02
CA LEU A 273 4.67 17.34 13.45
C LEU A 273 4.79 17.03 14.96
N PRO A 274 3.67 16.67 15.63
CA PRO A 274 3.62 16.55 17.08
C PRO A 274 4.21 15.26 17.63
N ASP A 275 4.25 14.18 16.84
CA ASP A 275 4.83 12.90 17.24
C ASP A 275 6.35 13.00 17.42
N ARG A 276 6.91 12.15 18.30
CA ARG A 276 8.30 12.27 18.74
C ARG A 276 9.29 12.12 17.58
N ASP A 277 9.07 11.13 16.74
CA ASP A 277 10.04 10.71 15.73
C ASP A 277 10.08 11.71 14.58
N SER A 278 8.91 12.18 14.12
CA SER A 278 8.82 13.29 13.17
C SER A 278 9.35 14.59 13.75
N ARG A 279 9.17 14.85 15.04
CA ARG A 279 9.74 16.04 15.69
C ARG A 279 11.27 15.99 15.73
N ILE A 280 11.88 14.84 16.04
CA ILE A 280 13.33 14.64 15.96
C ILE A 280 13.82 14.92 14.54
N MET A 281 13.22 14.25 13.54
CA MET A 281 13.61 14.38 12.14
C MET A 281 13.42 15.81 11.62
N GLY A 282 12.32 16.48 12.00
CA GLY A 282 12.04 17.87 11.61
C GLY A 282 12.98 18.87 12.25
N LEU A 283 13.32 18.72 13.53
CA LEU A 283 14.33 19.57 14.18
C LEU A 283 15.71 19.38 13.57
N ALA A 284 16.07 18.16 13.19
CA ALA A 284 17.33 17.87 12.53
C ALA A 284 17.36 18.47 11.12
N ALA A 285 16.29 18.33 10.34
CA ALA A 285 16.15 18.98 9.03
C ALA A 285 16.26 20.50 9.12
N ALA A 286 15.62 21.12 10.12
CA ALA A 286 15.70 22.57 10.35
C ALA A 286 17.15 23.02 10.60
N GLN A 287 17.89 22.30 11.44
CA GLN A 287 19.31 22.58 11.68
C GLN A 287 20.17 22.34 10.44
N TYR A 288 19.95 21.22 9.73
CA TYR A 288 20.70 20.84 8.54
C TYR A 288 20.57 21.86 7.40
N PHE A 289 19.35 22.36 7.16
CA PHE A 289 19.08 23.35 6.12
C PHE A 289 19.23 24.81 6.60
N GLY A 290 19.51 25.04 7.88
CA GLY A 290 19.61 26.39 8.45
C GLY A 290 18.29 27.16 8.46
N LEU A 291 17.16 26.45 8.62
CA LEU A 291 15.81 27.00 8.61
C LEU A 291 15.21 27.08 10.03
N PRO A 292 14.34 28.06 10.32
CA PRO A 292 13.58 28.08 11.57
C PRO A 292 12.60 26.91 11.65
N ALA A 293 12.56 26.23 12.80
CA ALA A 293 11.57 25.21 13.11
C ALA A 293 10.33 25.83 13.78
N VAL A 294 9.14 25.48 13.29
CA VAL A 294 7.85 26.00 13.79
C VAL A 294 6.83 24.87 13.94
N PRO A 295 5.83 24.98 14.83
CA PRO A 295 4.75 23.98 14.90
C PRO A 295 3.95 23.90 13.58
N PHE A 296 3.55 22.69 13.19
CA PHE A 296 2.70 22.48 12.02
C PHE A 296 1.39 23.30 12.09
N ALA A 297 1.01 23.83 10.93
CA ALA A 297 -0.27 24.48 10.67
C ALA A 297 -0.61 24.22 9.20
N ALA A 298 -1.84 23.80 8.92
CA ALA A 298 -2.24 23.28 7.62
C ALA A 298 -2.12 24.34 6.51
N GLU A 299 -2.40 25.59 6.85
CA GLU A 299 -2.42 26.75 5.98
C GLU A 299 -1.03 27.35 5.68
N ARG A 300 0.04 26.82 6.29
CA ARG A 300 1.38 27.40 6.14
C ARG A 300 1.96 27.11 4.77
N GLU A 301 2.22 28.18 4.04
CA GLU A 301 2.92 28.21 2.77
C GLU A 301 4.45 28.14 2.96
N ASP A 302 5.17 27.86 1.88
CA ASP A 302 6.65 27.89 1.81
C ASP A 302 7.35 27.18 2.97
N THR A 303 6.88 25.98 3.32
CA THR A 303 7.40 25.19 4.44
C THR A 303 7.68 23.75 4.05
N LEU A 304 8.76 23.21 4.60
CA LEU A 304 9.02 21.78 4.60
C LEU A 304 8.35 21.16 5.83
N VAL A 305 7.33 20.32 5.64
CA VAL A 305 6.77 19.45 6.67
C VAL A 305 7.58 18.16 6.67
N VAL A 306 8.09 17.75 7.83
CA VAL A 306 8.95 16.57 7.96
C VAL A 306 8.30 15.55 8.86
N ALA A 307 8.08 14.36 8.32
CA ALA A 307 7.65 13.17 9.04
C ALA A 307 8.76 12.12 9.05
N TYR A 308 8.90 11.39 10.15
CA TYR A 308 9.69 10.16 10.14
C TYR A 308 8.86 9.03 9.50
N ASP A 309 7.67 8.81 10.05
CA ASP A 309 6.63 7.92 9.56
C ASP A 309 5.28 8.62 9.71
N LEU A 310 4.54 8.76 8.61
CA LEU A 310 3.25 9.44 8.62
C LEU A 310 2.15 8.62 9.32
N ASN A 311 2.28 7.30 9.47
CA ASN A 311 1.30 6.49 10.17
C ASN A 311 1.27 6.74 11.69
N GLU A 312 2.34 7.31 12.24
CA GLU A 312 2.41 7.73 13.65
C GLU A 312 1.75 9.11 13.88
N ALA A 313 1.37 9.82 12.82
CA ALA A 313 0.67 11.09 12.92
C ALA A 313 -0.82 10.90 13.19
N GLU A 314 -1.39 11.82 13.97
CA GLU A 314 -2.83 11.82 14.28
C GLU A 314 -3.69 11.92 13.00
N PRO A 315 -4.86 11.24 12.93
CA PRO A 315 -5.71 11.24 11.74
C PRO A 315 -6.11 12.63 11.24
N GLU A 316 -6.33 13.60 12.14
CA GLU A 316 -6.65 14.99 11.78
C GLU A 316 -5.48 15.70 11.10
N VAL A 317 -4.25 15.40 11.49
CA VAL A 317 -3.03 15.94 10.87
C VAL A 317 -2.90 15.38 9.46
N LEU A 318 -3.08 14.07 9.29
CA LEU A 318 -3.07 13.42 7.98
C LEU A 318 -4.16 13.98 7.06
N ALA A 319 -5.38 14.13 7.57
CA ALA A 319 -6.48 14.72 6.82
C ALA A 319 -6.16 16.16 6.36
N ALA A 320 -5.53 16.96 7.21
CA ALA A 320 -5.10 18.32 6.87
C ALA A 320 -4.00 18.32 5.78
N LEU A 321 -3.04 17.39 5.86
CA LEU A 321 -1.94 17.26 4.90
C LEU A 321 -2.40 16.82 3.50
N ARG A 322 -3.57 16.18 3.35
CA ARG A 322 -4.10 15.77 2.04
C ARG A 322 -4.26 16.93 1.05
N ASN A 323 -4.59 18.11 1.57
CA ASN A 323 -4.73 19.32 0.76
C ASN A 323 -3.39 20.06 0.71
N ARG A 324 -2.98 20.44 -0.50
CA ARG A 324 -1.78 21.25 -0.69
C ARG A 324 -2.09 22.72 -0.43
N VAL A 325 -1.10 23.42 0.10
CA VAL A 325 -0.99 24.88 0.06
C VAL A 325 0.29 25.26 -0.69
N PRO A 326 0.34 26.43 -1.33
CA PRO A 326 1.51 26.86 -2.12
C PRO A 326 2.82 26.75 -1.33
N GLY A 327 3.86 26.19 -1.96
CA GLY A 327 5.19 26.08 -1.35
C GLY A 327 5.31 25.10 -0.17
N GLN A 328 4.22 24.45 0.27
CA GLN A 328 4.29 23.41 1.30
C GLN A 328 4.70 22.07 0.69
N ILE A 329 5.83 21.54 1.18
CA ILE A 329 6.41 20.27 0.75
C ILE A 329 6.30 19.29 1.92
N LEU A 330 5.66 18.14 1.70
CA LEU A 330 5.61 17.06 2.68
C LEU A 330 6.70 16.04 2.37
N PHE A 331 7.64 15.88 3.29
CA PHE A 331 8.66 14.85 3.25
C PHE A 331 8.40 13.80 4.33
N GLU A 332 8.47 12.53 3.95
CA GLU A 332 8.43 11.39 4.87
C GLU A 332 9.71 10.58 4.73
N ARG A 333 10.36 10.20 5.84
CA ARG A 333 11.57 9.38 5.79
C ARG A 333 11.27 7.93 5.38
N ALA A 334 10.34 7.26 6.05
CA ALA A 334 10.24 5.80 6.04
C ALA A 334 8.80 5.31 5.80
N THR A 335 8.27 5.53 4.60
CA THR A 335 6.90 5.12 4.24
C THR A 335 6.75 3.60 4.29
N ASP A 336 5.74 3.13 5.02
CA ASP A 336 5.32 1.73 4.97
C ASP A 336 4.58 1.43 3.65
N TRP A 337 5.15 0.59 2.80
CA TRP A 337 4.48 0.25 1.54
C TRP A 337 3.39 -0.82 1.69
N THR A 338 3.36 -1.53 2.81
CA THR A 338 2.33 -2.51 3.16
C THR A 338 1.16 -1.91 3.94
N ASP A 339 1.37 -0.75 4.57
CA ASP A 339 0.33 0.06 5.20
C ASP A 339 0.58 1.56 4.90
N PRO A 340 0.36 2.02 3.66
CA PRO A 340 0.72 3.37 3.25
C PRO A 340 -0.11 4.45 3.98
N PRO A 341 0.47 5.64 4.25
CA PRO A 341 -0.22 6.68 5.00
C PRO A 341 -1.36 7.32 4.22
N LEU A 342 -2.36 7.85 4.94
CA LEU A 342 -3.55 8.49 4.37
C LEU A 342 -3.24 9.75 3.52
N ALA A 343 -2.05 10.34 3.69
CA ALA A 343 -1.54 11.42 2.87
C ALA A 343 -0.21 10.98 2.22
N ALA A 344 -0.19 10.89 0.90
CA ALA A 344 1.05 10.60 0.17
C ALA A 344 2.04 11.77 0.30
N ALA A 345 3.27 11.50 0.76
CA ALA A 345 4.33 12.49 0.80
C ALA A 345 4.78 12.94 -0.61
N ASP A 346 5.29 14.16 -0.70
CA ASP A 346 5.80 14.77 -1.93
C ASP A 346 7.20 14.27 -2.26
N ALA A 347 7.95 13.94 -1.21
CA ALA A 347 9.23 13.26 -1.24
C ALA A 347 9.22 12.17 -0.18
N VAL A 348 9.67 10.97 -0.55
CA VAL A 348 9.75 9.81 0.32
C VAL A 348 11.21 9.39 0.40
N GLY A 349 11.74 9.25 1.60
CA GLY A 349 13.11 8.82 1.83
C GLY A 349 13.33 7.40 1.30
N PHE A 350 12.56 6.46 1.82
CA PHE A 350 12.53 5.08 1.36
C PHE A 350 11.20 4.37 1.64
N LEU A 351 11.01 3.20 1.01
CA LEU A 351 9.86 2.32 1.24
C LEU A 351 10.25 1.10 2.08
N ARG A 352 9.52 0.83 3.17
CA ARG A 352 9.77 -0.31 4.10
C ARG A 352 8.51 -1.13 4.42
N GLN A 353 8.65 -2.31 5.01
CA GLN A 353 7.54 -2.96 5.75
C GLN A 353 7.67 -2.74 7.24
N ALA A 354 8.87 -2.93 7.80
CA ALA A 354 9.15 -2.54 9.17
C ALA A 354 10.47 -1.79 9.25
N VAL A 355 10.49 -0.84 10.16
CA VAL A 355 11.67 -0.05 10.52
C VAL A 355 11.90 -0.14 12.02
N ARG A 356 13.16 -0.03 12.41
CA ARG A 356 13.55 0.35 13.77
C ARG A 356 14.27 1.67 13.68
N GLU A 357 13.78 2.66 14.40
CA GLU A 357 14.31 4.01 14.40
C GLU A 357 15.71 4.04 15.01
N PRO A 358 16.58 4.99 14.62
CA PRO A 358 17.93 5.11 15.18
C PRO A 358 17.93 5.36 16.71
N TRP A 359 16.82 5.89 17.24
CA TRP A 359 16.60 6.21 18.65
C TRP A 359 15.56 5.29 19.31
N GLY A 360 15.03 4.30 18.58
CA GLY A 360 14.07 3.32 19.10
C GLY A 360 14.73 2.26 19.98
N ALA A 361 13.91 1.35 20.54
CA ALA A 361 14.44 0.15 21.18
C ALA A 361 15.18 -0.72 20.14
N GLY A 362 16.28 -1.32 20.55
CA GLY A 362 17.16 -2.05 19.65
C GLY A 362 17.78 -3.28 20.29
N PHE A 363 18.81 -3.81 19.65
CA PHE A 363 19.70 -4.78 20.26
C PHE A 363 21.13 -4.49 19.84
N ARG A 364 22.08 -4.88 20.68
CA ARG A 364 23.50 -4.86 20.39
C ARG A 364 24.12 -6.20 20.72
N ILE A 365 25.14 -6.58 19.97
CA ILE A 365 25.91 -7.78 20.28
C ILE A 365 27.00 -7.39 21.29
N VAL A 366 26.95 -7.95 22.50
CA VAL A 366 27.95 -7.78 23.55
C VAL A 366 28.51 -9.15 23.86
N ASP A 367 29.81 -9.34 23.64
CA ASP A 367 30.49 -10.63 23.87
C ASP A 367 29.84 -11.83 23.15
N GLY A 368 29.20 -11.58 22.00
CA GLY A 368 28.51 -12.60 21.19
C GLY A 368 27.06 -12.85 21.61
N GLU A 369 26.57 -12.20 22.65
CA GLU A 369 25.17 -12.26 23.08
C GLU A 369 24.37 -11.05 22.57
N VAL A 370 23.14 -11.30 22.13
CA VAL A 370 22.19 -10.25 21.74
C VAL A 370 21.60 -9.66 23.02
N VAL A 371 21.87 -8.39 23.27
CA VAL A 371 21.37 -7.63 24.43
C VAL A 371 20.44 -6.54 23.93
N ASP A 372 19.21 -6.51 24.44
CA ASP A 372 18.25 -5.45 24.14
C ASP A 372 18.76 -4.09 24.64
N THR A 373 18.47 -3.04 23.87
CA THR A 373 18.75 -1.66 24.22
C THR A 373 17.45 -0.90 24.38
N GLU A 374 17.35 -0.15 25.48
CA GLU A 374 16.23 0.76 25.72
C GLU A 374 16.19 1.88 24.67
N PRO A 375 15.00 2.42 24.35
CA PRO A 375 14.87 3.62 23.53
C PRO A 375 15.68 4.79 24.09
N ASP A 376 16.13 5.66 23.20
CA ASP A 376 16.84 6.87 23.57
C ASP A 376 15.88 7.88 24.24
N ALA A 377 16.02 8.00 25.56
CA ALA A 377 15.20 8.86 26.40
C ALA A 377 15.69 10.32 26.46
N ARG A 378 16.75 10.69 25.73
CA ARG A 378 17.25 12.07 25.69
C ARG A 378 16.19 13.03 25.12
N PRO A 379 16.28 14.34 25.44
CA PRO A 379 15.42 15.35 24.83
C PRO A 379 15.50 15.30 23.29
N VAL A 380 14.38 15.53 22.61
CA VAL A 380 14.31 15.46 21.13
C VAL A 380 15.27 16.44 20.48
N GLU A 381 15.52 17.60 21.12
CA GLU A 381 16.45 18.62 20.63
C GLU A 381 17.91 18.13 20.62
N GLU A 382 18.29 17.28 21.59
CA GLU A 382 19.64 16.72 21.67
C GLU A 382 19.88 15.68 20.58
N ILE A 383 18.93 14.75 20.42
CA ILE A 383 18.96 13.72 19.38
C ILE A 383 18.96 14.37 17.98
N ALA A 384 18.12 15.38 17.77
CA ALA A 384 18.06 16.11 16.51
C ALA A 384 19.38 16.84 16.18
N ALA A 385 20.04 17.44 17.18
CA ALA A 385 21.32 18.10 16.99
C ALA A 385 22.44 17.09 16.65
N GLU A 386 22.44 15.92 17.27
CA GLU A 386 23.36 14.83 16.92
C GLU A 386 23.15 14.36 15.47
N LEU A 387 21.90 14.17 15.05
CA LEU A 387 21.56 13.81 13.67
C LEU A 387 21.99 14.88 12.67
N ALA A 388 21.70 16.15 12.94
CA ALA A 388 22.09 17.24 12.05
C ALA A 388 23.62 17.39 11.92
N ALA A 389 24.39 16.99 12.93
CA ALA A 389 25.85 17.02 12.94
C ALA A 389 26.49 15.72 12.40
N THR A 390 25.70 14.67 12.16
CA THR A 390 26.19 13.38 11.68
C THR A 390 26.60 13.49 10.21
N GLU A 391 27.73 12.89 9.86
CA GLU A 391 28.16 12.79 8.46
C GLU A 391 27.23 11.82 7.70
N PRO A 392 26.69 12.23 6.53
CA PRO A 392 25.93 11.34 5.66
C PRO A 392 26.70 10.06 5.30
N GLU A 393 26.05 8.92 5.48
CA GLU A 393 26.59 7.61 5.12
C GLU A 393 25.66 6.91 4.13
N ALA A 394 26.14 6.71 2.90
CA ALA A 394 25.44 5.93 1.90
C ALA A 394 25.70 4.44 2.11
N ASP A 395 24.65 3.63 1.98
CA ASP A 395 24.76 2.19 2.10
C ASP A 395 25.17 1.58 0.74
N GLU A 396 26.30 0.87 0.73
CA GLU A 396 26.84 0.20 -0.48
C GLU A 396 26.02 -1.02 -0.92
N GLY A 397 25.21 -1.58 -0.02
CA GLY A 397 24.32 -2.70 -0.30
C GLY A 397 24.98 -4.05 -0.58
N ASP A 398 24.25 -4.91 -1.30
CA ASP A 398 24.69 -6.25 -1.69
C ASP A 398 25.32 -6.33 -3.10
N GLY A 399 25.40 -5.20 -3.79
CA GLY A 399 25.94 -5.09 -5.16
C GLY A 399 25.03 -5.67 -6.26
N GLN A 400 23.81 -6.11 -5.94
CA GLN A 400 22.85 -6.65 -6.92
C GLN A 400 21.85 -5.59 -7.40
N THR A 401 21.58 -4.59 -6.57
CA THR A 401 20.69 -3.49 -6.91
C THR A 401 21.37 -2.54 -7.91
N PRO A 402 20.66 -2.05 -8.95
CA PRO A 402 21.15 -0.96 -9.77
C PRO A 402 21.61 0.23 -8.92
N ALA A 403 22.76 0.82 -9.28
CA ALA A 403 23.28 1.97 -8.56
C ALA A 403 22.29 3.14 -8.58
N ASP A 404 22.12 3.80 -7.42
CA ASP A 404 21.19 4.92 -7.24
C ASP A 404 21.89 6.23 -6.84
N PRO A 405 22.83 6.75 -7.66
CA PRO A 405 23.52 8.01 -7.36
C PRO A 405 22.60 9.22 -7.58
N ASP A 406 23.02 10.38 -7.06
CA ASP A 406 22.29 11.65 -7.22
C ASP A 406 21.97 11.98 -8.68
N ALA A 407 22.87 11.68 -9.62
CA ALA A 407 22.63 11.93 -11.04
C ALA A 407 21.39 11.20 -11.60
N VAL A 408 21.05 10.02 -11.06
CA VAL A 408 19.82 9.30 -11.43
C VAL A 408 18.60 9.99 -10.84
N LEU A 409 18.69 10.45 -9.59
CA LEU A 409 17.62 11.23 -8.95
C LEU A 409 17.39 12.56 -9.68
N GLU A 410 18.44 13.30 -10.03
CA GLU A 410 18.36 14.57 -10.76
C GLU A 410 17.76 14.39 -12.16
N ALA A 411 18.16 13.34 -12.88
CA ALA A 411 17.58 13.00 -14.18
C ALA A 411 16.07 12.71 -14.06
N PHE A 412 15.68 11.93 -13.05
CA PHE A 412 14.27 11.66 -12.76
C PHE A 412 13.51 12.94 -12.40
N LEU A 413 14.10 13.81 -11.58
CA LEU A 413 13.50 15.10 -11.23
C LEU A 413 13.31 15.99 -12.45
N ALA A 414 14.27 16.05 -13.37
CA ALA A 414 14.11 16.78 -14.62
C ALA A 414 12.97 16.23 -15.49
N ALA A 415 12.79 14.91 -15.49
CA ALA A 415 11.73 14.25 -16.24
C ALA A 415 10.32 14.59 -15.74
N VAL A 416 10.14 14.76 -14.43
CA VAL A 416 8.81 14.91 -13.81
C VAL A 416 8.46 16.36 -13.43
N GLU A 417 9.13 17.34 -14.03
CA GLU A 417 8.96 18.76 -13.69
C GLU A 417 7.55 19.30 -13.94
N GLY A 418 6.85 18.81 -14.96
CA GLY A 418 5.57 19.36 -15.37
C GLY A 418 4.41 19.01 -14.42
N THR A 419 4.54 17.94 -13.63
CA THR A 419 3.42 17.42 -12.83
C THR A 419 3.70 17.27 -11.33
N TRP A 420 4.95 17.46 -10.89
CA TRP A 420 5.27 17.35 -9.46
C TRP A 420 4.64 18.51 -8.67
N LEU A 421 4.09 18.20 -7.49
CA LEU A 421 3.33 19.13 -6.62
C LEU A 421 2.01 19.68 -7.19
N THR A 422 1.45 19.10 -8.26
CA THR A 422 0.24 19.63 -8.92
C THR A 422 -1.09 19.05 -8.43
N ALA A 423 -1.12 17.80 -7.96
CA ALA A 423 -2.33 17.08 -7.54
C ALA A 423 -2.39 16.88 -6.02
N ARG A 424 -3.57 16.66 -5.44
CA ARG A 424 -3.73 16.39 -4.00
C ARG A 424 -2.89 15.20 -3.53
N ARG A 425 -2.56 15.16 -2.24
CA ARG A 425 -1.85 14.04 -1.60
C ARG A 425 -2.86 12.92 -1.33
N GLU A 426 -3.28 12.23 -2.39
CA GLU A 426 -4.29 11.18 -2.32
C GLU A 426 -3.70 9.88 -1.74
N TYR A 427 -4.50 9.20 -0.92
CA TYR A 427 -4.19 7.87 -0.40
C TYR A 427 -4.16 6.83 -1.54
N VAL A 428 -3.15 5.96 -1.51
CA VAL A 428 -3.04 4.80 -2.41
C VAL A 428 -2.78 3.56 -1.56
N GLY A 429 -3.83 2.80 -1.26
CA GLY A 429 -3.79 1.58 -0.43
C GLY A 429 -3.21 0.35 -1.13
N SER A 430 -2.19 0.53 -1.96
CA SER A 430 -1.55 -0.55 -2.71
C SER A 430 -0.08 -0.25 -2.94
N PRO A 431 0.80 -1.27 -2.90
CA PRO A 431 2.19 -1.14 -3.33
C PRO A 431 2.35 -0.94 -4.84
N GLY A 432 1.28 -1.09 -5.62
CA GLY A 432 1.33 -0.98 -7.09
C GLY A 432 1.96 -2.21 -7.76
N PRO A 433 2.36 -2.08 -9.04
CA PRO A 433 2.66 -3.23 -9.89
C PRO A 433 4.07 -3.80 -9.73
N VAL A 434 4.96 -3.10 -9.03
CA VAL A 434 6.34 -3.56 -8.81
C VAL A 434 6.32 -4.67 -7.76
N PRO A 435 6.68 -5.93 -8.12
CA PRO A 435 6.61 -7.04 -7.19
C PRO A 435 7.50 -6.83 -5.97
N SER A 436 6.99 -7.16 -4.79
CA SER A 436 7.79 -7.18 -3.57
C SER A 436 7.33 -8.27 -2.62
N SER A 437 8.27 -9.04 -2.06
CA SER A 437 7.98 -10.06 -1.06
C SER A 437 7.39 -9.42 0.19
N ARG A 438 6.21 -9.91 0.61
CA ARG A 438 5.56 -9.53 1.87
C ARG A 438 5.94 -10.50 2.98
N PHE A 439 6.48 -9.97 4.07
CA PHE A 439 6.71 -10.74 5.29
C PHE A 439 5.64 -10.36 6.31
N LEU A 440 5.06 -11.36 6.96
CA LEU A 440 3.94 -11.24 7.91
C LEU A 440 4.37 -11.62 9.31
#